data_AF-A0A7L3WAQ1-F1
#
_entry.id   AF-A0A7L3WAQ1-F1
#
_cell.length_a   1.000
_cell.length_b   1.000
_cell.length_c   1.000
_cell.angle_alpha   90.00
_cell.angle_beta   90.00
_cell.angle_gamma   90.00
#
_symmetry.space_group_name_H-M   'P 1'
#
loop_
_entity.id
_entity.type
_entity.pdbx_description
1 polymer ?
#
loop_
_entity_poly.entity_id
_entity_poly.type
_entity_poly.pdbx_seq_one_letter_code
_entity_poly.pdbx_strand_id
1 'polypeptide(L)'
;GGWLLLQNCHLGLEFLGELMDAIATTDSMNEGFRTWITTEAHPGFPINLLQTSIKFTNEPPQGVKAGLKRTYAALTQDHLEVSNMPQWKPLLYAVAFLHTTVQERRKFGPLGWNIPYEFNQADFTASVQFVQNHLDDMDVKRGVDWSCVRYMLGEVQYGGRVTDDLDKALLSTYARVWFGEHMFSDNFCFYKDYVIPRGKTVEDYLQYIEQLPVIDTPQVFGLHPNADITYQTNLANETLSTIVSIQPKDSSTGGGETREAVVQRLADEMLEKLPPDYNPYEVKAQLQKMGAFQPINIFLRQEIDRMQHVISRVRTTLTDLKLAIDGKL
;
A
#
# COMPACT_ATOMS: atom_id res chain seq x y z
N GLY A 1 -20.02 2.54 36.00
CA GLY A 1 -19.55 1.92 34.76
C GLY A 1 -19.72 2.89 33.63
N GLY A 2 -18.79 2.89 32.67
CA GLY A 2 -18.77 3.80 31.53
C GLY A 2 -17.87 3.27 30.43
N TRP A 3 -17.84 3.94 29.29
CA TRP A 3 -17.06 3.52 28.12
C TRP A 3 -15.83 4.42 28.03
N LEU A 4 -14.65 3.82 28.15
CA LEU A 4 -13.36 4.50 27.96
C LEU A 4 -12.91 4.25 26.53
N LEU A 5 -12.78 5.31 25.72
CA LEU A 5 -12.22 5.22 24.36
C LEU A 5 -10.80 5.80 24.36
N LEU A 6 -9.83 4.96 24.04
CA LEU A 6 -8.43 5.32 23.86
C LEU A 6 -8.10 5.29 22.37
N GLN A 7 -7.70 6.44 21.83
CA GLN A 7 -7.39 6.59 20.42
C GLN A 7 -5.88 6.59 20.16
N ASN A 8 -5.48 6.11 18.97
CA ASN A 8 -4.10 6.13 18.47
C ASN A 8 -3.07 5.45 19.40
N CYS A 9 -3.44 4.35 20.04
CA CYS A 9 -2.61 3.72 21.07
C CYS A 9 -1.29 3.10 20.56
N HIS A 10 -1.14 2.92 19.25
CA HIS A 10 0.13 2.54 18.64
C HIS A 10 1.24 3.57 18.89
N LEU A 11 0.89 4.83 19.19
CA LEU A 11 1.84 5.90 19.54
C LEU A 11 2.27 5.87 21.03
N GLY A 12 1.57 5.09 21.87
CA GLY A 12 1.75 5.09 23.33
C GLY A 12 1.81 3.68 23.90
N LEU A 13 2.81 2.90 23.47
CA LEU A 13 2.92 1.48 23.84
C LEU A 13 3.19 1.26 25.33
N GLU A 14 3.97 2.14 25.96
CA GLU A 14 4.27 2.05 27.39
C GLU A 14 2.99 2.22 28.23
N PHE A 15 2.14 3.17 27.84
CA PHE A 15 0.85 3.40 28.48
C PHE A 15 -0.09 2.18 28.37
N LEU A 16 -0.01 1.42 27.29
CA LEU A 16 -0.79 0.18 27.16
C LEU A 16 -0.35 -0.89 28.16
N GLY A 17 0.92 -0.92 28.54
CA GLY A 17 1.42 -1.77 29.63
C GLY A 17 0.81 -1.37 30.97
N GLU A 18 0.88 -0.09 31.33
CA GLU A 18 0.27 0.44 32.55
C GLU A 18 -1.24 0.21 32.60
N LEU A 19 -1.93 0.41 31.47
CA LEU A 19 -3.37 0.15 31.34
C LEU A 19 -3.69 -1.31 31.61
N MET A 20 -2.89 -2.24 31.07
CA MET A 20 -3.08 -3.66 31.28
C MET A 20 -2.92 -4.02 32.76
N ASP A 21 -1.88 -3.51 33.41
CA ASP A 21 -1.63 -3.73 34.84
C ASP A 21 -2.76 -3.14 35.70
N ALA A 22 -3.24 -1.93 35.37
CA ALA A 22 -4.37 -1.31 36.05
C ALA A 22 -5.66 -2.12 35.90
N ILE A 23 -5.95 -2.66 34.71
CA ILE A 23 -7.13 -3.52 34.48
C ILE A 23 -6.99 -4.84 35.25
N ALA A 24 -5.79 -5.43 35.29
CA ALA A 24 -5.54 -6.71 35.95
C ALA A 24 -5.56 -6.63 37.48
N THR A 25 -5.16 -5.49 38.06
CA THR A 25 -5.08 -5.27 39.52
C THR A 25 -6.37 -4.72 40.13
N THR A 26 -7.34 -4.33 39.31
CA THR A 26 -8.62 -3.79 39.81
C THR A 26 -9.54 -4.91 40.30
N ASP A 27 -9.70 -5.03 41.63
CA ASP A 27 -10.47 -6.09 42.29
C ASP A 27 -11.98 -6.08 41.96
N SER A 28 -12.57 -4.92 41.68
CA SER A 28 -13.99 -4.79 41.36
C SER A 28 -14.23 -3.83 40.20
N MET A 29 -14.62 -4.39 39.05
CA MET A 29 -15.00 -3.63 37.87
C MET A 29 -16.53 -3.63 37.75
N ASN A 30 -17.11 -2.46 37.48
CA ASN A 30 -18.54 -2.38 37.22
C ASN A 30 -18.91 -3.13 35.92
N GLU A 31 -19.98 -3.92 35.92
CA GLU A 31 -20.40 -4.73 34.76
C GLU A 31 -20.63 -3.93 33.47
N GLY A 32 -20.97 -2.64 33.58
CA GLY A 32 -21.16 -1.73 32.45
C GLY A 32 -19.88 -1.05 31.94
N PHE A 33 -18.71 -1.33 32.54
CA PHE A 33 -17.44 -0.77 32.09
C PHE A 33 -16.94 -1.44 30.81
N ARG A 34 -16.51 -0.64 29.83
CA ARG A 34 -15.90 -1.12 28.59
C ARG A 34 -14.71 -0.23 28.24
N THR A 35 -13.59 -0.84 27.85
CA THR A 35 -12.43 -0.14 27.28
C THR A 35 -12.36 -0.43 25.79
N TRP A 36 -12.37 0.63 24.98
CA TRP A 36 -12.19 0.59 23.54
C TRP A 36 -10.82 1.16 23.22
N ILE A 37 -10.03 0.41 22.46
CA ILE A 37 -8.67 0.78 22.06
C ILE A 37 -8.65 0.82 20.54
N THR A 38 -8.29 1.97 19.96
CA THR A 38 -8.00 2.06 18.52
C THR A 38 -6.50 2.12 18.33
N THR A 39 -5.95 1.19 17.55
CA THR A 39 -4.50 1.05 17.31
C THR A 39 -4.25 0.59 15.89
N GLU A 40 -3.12 0.94 15.32
CA GLU A 40 -2.57 0.25 14.15
C GLU A 40 -1.81 -1.00 14.62
N ALA A 41 -1.59 -1.94 13.70
CA ALA A 41 -0.79 -3.12 13.99
C ALA A 41 0.65 -2.71 14.29
N HIS A 42 1.14 -3.02 15.50
CA HIS A 42 2.48 -2.67 15.93
C HIS A 42 3.18 -3.88 16.58
N PRO A 43 4.42 -4.24 16.19
CA PRO A 43 5.13 -5.40 16.76
C PRO A 43 5.33 -5.34 18.28
N GLY A 44 5.45 -4.13 18.82
CA GLY A 44 5.57 -3.88 20.26
C GLY A 44 4.24 -3.79 21.01
N PHE A 45 3.09 -4.03 20.37
CA PHE A 45 1.81 -4.02 21.07
C PHE A 45 1.77 -5.16 22.11
N PRO A 46 1.33 -4.93 23.35
CA PRO A 46 1.36 -5.96 24.39
C PRO A 46 0.53 -7.20 24.03
N ILE A 47 1.19 -8.35 23.88
CA ILE A 47 0.55 -9.61 23.44
C ILE A 47 -0.57 -10.02 24.41
N ASN A 48 -0.35 -9.89 25.71
CA ASN A 48 -1.34 -10.24 26.73
C ASN A 48 -2.60 -9.39 26.61
N LEU A 49 -2.46 -8.06 26.45
CA LEU A 49 -3.58 -7.16 26.23
C LEU A 49 -4.32 -7.50 24.94
N LEU A 50 -3.58 -7.83 23.87
CA LEU A 50 -4.20 -8.30 22.64
C LEU A 50 -5.00 -9.58 22.92
N GLN A 51 -4.42 -10.60 23.55
CA GLN A 51 -5.10 -11.87 23.84
C GLN A 51 -6.39 -11.70 24.65
N THR A 52 -6.39 -10.85 25.68
CA THR A 52 -7.57 -10.60 26.55
C THR A 52 -8.62 -9.68 25.93
N SER A 53 -8.30 -8.97 24.85
CA SER A 53 -9.23 -8.06 24.16
C SER A 53 -10.10 -8.76 23.12
N ILE A 54 -11.27 -8.19 22.84
CA ILE A 54 -12.04 -8.48 21.61
C ILE A 54 -11.44 -7.65 20.48
N LYS A 55 -11.13 -8.27 19.35
CA LYS A 55 -10.47 -7.61 18.22
C LYS A 55 -11.49 -7.32 17.13
N PHE A 56 -11.48 -6.09 16.64
CA PHE A 56 -12.24 -5.69 15.46
C PHE A 56 -11.26 -5.06 14.47
N THR A 57 -11.19 -5.60 13.26
CA THR A 57 -10.39 -5.05 12.18
C THR A 57 -11.29 -4.24 11.25
N ASN A 58 -10.89 -3.01 10.97
CA ASN A 58 -11.57 -2.14 10.00
C ASN A 58 -10.70 -2.06 8.74
N GLU A 59 -11.05 -2.84 7.73
CA GLU A 59 -10.36 -2.82 6.44
C GLU A 59 -11.06 -1.85 5.49
N PRO A 60 -10.30 -1.12 4.64
CA PRO A 60 -10.92 -0.29 3.62
C PRO A 60 -11.77 -1.15 2.67
N PRO A 61 -12.92 -0.63 2.20
CA PRO A 61 -13.75 -1.33 1.23
C PRO A 61 -12.95 -1.61 -0.04
N GLN A 62 -12.99 -2.86 -0.49
CA GLN A 62 -12.26 -3.29 -1.69
C GLN A 62 -13.14 -3.16 -2.94
N GLY A 63 -12.54 -2.67 -4.01
CA GLY A 63 -13.18 -2.48 -5.31
C GLY A 63 -13.80 -1.10 -5.52
N VAL A 64 -14.04 -0.79 -6.79
CA VAL A 64 -14.60 0.49 -7.23
C VAL A 64 -15.99 0.69 -6.68
N LYS A 65 -16.85 -0.34 -6.76
CA LYS A 65 -18.21 -0.30 -6.22
C LYS A 65 -18.22 0.08 -4.73
N ALA A 66 -17.41 -0.60 -3.93
CA ALA A 66 -17.41 -0.40 -2.48
C ALA A 66 -16.78 0.96 -2.09
N GLY A 67 -15.71 1.37 -2.78
CA GLY A 67 -15.09 2.69 -2.58
C GLY A 67 -16.03 3.84 -2.93
N LEU A 68 -16.66 3.80 -4.11
CA LEU A 68 -17.64 4.81 -4.53
C LEU A 68 -18.86 4.84 -3.59
N LYS A 69 -19.37 3.68 -3.18
CA LYS A 69 -20.50 3.59 -2.25
C LYS A 69 -20.15 4.24 -0.91
N ARG A 70 -18.94 4.02 -0.38
CA ARG A 70 -18.48 4.69 0.84
C ARG A 70 -18.41 6.20 0.67
N THR A 71 -17.84 6.68 -0.44
CA THR A 71 -17.74 8.13 -0.71
C THR A 71 -19.12 8.76 -0.84
N TYR A 72 -20.03 8.17 -1.62
CA TYR A 72 -21.38 8.69 -1.84
C TYR A 72 -22.30 8.54 -0.62
N ALA A 73 -22.09 7.54 0.24
CA ALA A 73 -22.82 7.42 1.50
C ALA A 73 -22.50 8.56 2.48
N ALA A 74 -21.32 9.19 2.35
CA ALA A 74 -20.95 10.36 3.14
C ALA A 74 -21.45 11.69 2.52
N LEU A 75 -21.95 11.67 1.28
CA LEU A 75 -22.48 12.85 0.60
C LEU A 75 -23.97 13.06 0.93
N THR A 76 -24.35 14.31 1.11
CA THR A 76 -25.74 14.75 1.31
C THR A 76 -26.32 15.30 0.01
N GLN A 77 -27.65 15.42 -0.06
CA GLN A 77 -28.29 16.05 -1.21
C GLN A 77 -27.82 17.50 -1.41
N ASP A 78 -27.57 18.23 -0.32
CA ASP A 78 -27.04 19.59 -0.36
C ASP A 78 -25.67 19.65 -1.05
N HIS A 79 -24.79 18.67 -0.81
CA HIS A 79 -23.51 18.58 -1.52
C HIS A 79 -23.69 18.35 -3.03
N LEU A 80 -24.73 17.62 -3.43
CA LEU A 80 -25.03 17.36 -4.85
C LEU A 80 -25.67 18.58 -5.55
N GLU A 81 -26.35 19.44 -4.80
CA GLU A 81 -27.09 20.62 -5.28
C GLU A 81 -26.38 21.95 -5.02
N VAL A 82 -25.17 21.90 -4.44
CA VAL A 82 -24.35 23.07 -4.09
C VAL A 82 -24.13 24.02 -5.28
N SER A 83 -24.00 23.48 -6.50
CA SER A 83 -23.83 24.27 -7.72
C SER A 83 -24.85 23.85 -8.78
N ASN A 84 -25.47 24.85 -9.41
CA ASN A 84 -26.44 24.65 -10.49
C ASN A 84 -25.77 24.39 -11.86
N MET A 85 -24.44 24.43 -11.91
CA MET A 85 -23.67 24.21 -13.14
C MET A 85 -23.81 22.76 -13.61
N PRO A 86 -24.12 22.50 -14.90
CA PRO A 86 -24.29 21.15 -15.41
C PRO A 86 -23.02 20.29 -15.29
N GLN A 87 -21.85 20.94 -15.17
CA GLN A 87 -20.54 20.29 -15.00
C GLN A 87 -20.33 19.75 -13.58
N TRP A 88 -21.05 20.26 -12.56
CA TRP A 88 -20.80 19.95 -11.15
C TRP A 88 -20.94 18.46 -10.83
N LYS A 89 -22.11 17.88 -11.12
CA LYS A 89 -22.39 16.48 -10.76
C LYS A 89 -21.47 15.47 -11.47
N PRO A 90 -21.19 15.61 -12.79
CA PRO A 90 -20.20 14.76 -13.44
C PRO A 90 -18.79 14.89 -12.87
N LEU A 91 -18.35 16.11 -12.54
CA LEU A 91 -17.03 16.34 -11.94
C LEU A 91 -16.93 15.76 -10.53
N LEU A 92 -17.97 15.91 -9.71
CA LEU A 92 -18.05 15.30 -8.38
C LEU A 92 -17.90 13.77 -8.47
N TYR A 93 -18.61 13.13 -9.40
CA TYR A 93 -18.48 11.70 -9.62
C TYR A 93 -17.07 11.32 -10.11
N ALA A 94 -16.49 12.09 -11.03
CA ALA A 94 -15.13 11.84 -11.53
C ALA A 94 -14.05 11.99 -10.45
N VAL A 95 -14.18 12.96 -9.54
CA VAL A 95 -13.28 13.11 -8.38
C VAL A 95 -13.47 11.94 -7.41
N ALA A 96 -14.70 11.47 -7.17
CA ALA A 96 -14.95 10.29 -6.34
C ALA A 96 -14.35 9.01 -6.96
N PHE A 97 -14.44 8.88 -8.28
CA PHE A 97 -13.83 7.77 -9.03
C PHE A 97 -12.30 7.82 -8.96
N LEU A 98 -11.71 9.01 -9.11
CA LEU A 98 -10.28 9.22 -8.92
C LEU A 98 -9.84 8.84 -7.51
N HIS A 99 -10.56 9.32 -6.49
CA HIS A 99 -10.29 9.01 -5.09
C HIS A 99 -10.29 7.50 -4.82
N THR A 100 -11.31 6.82 -5.35
CA THR A 100 -11.43 5.36 -5.22
C THR A 100 -10.28 4.65 -5.94
N THR A 101 -9.91 5.11 -7.14
CA THR A 101 -8.83 4.51 -7.92
C THR A 101 -7.48 4.65 -7.21
N VAL A 102 -7.14 5.83 -6.70
CA VAL A 102 -5.84 6.04 -6.05
C VAL A 102 -5.69 5.21 -4.77
N GLN A 103 -6.79 5.02 -4.03
CA GLN A 103 -6.83 4.13 -2.86
C GLN A 103 -6.68 2.66 -3.26
N GLU A 104 -7.48 2.19 -4.21
CA GLU A 104 -7.48 0.79 -4.63
C GLU A 104 -6.17 0.35 -5.28
N ARG A 105 -5.47 1.26 -5.97
CA ARG A 105 -4.18 0.95 -6.58
C ARG A 105 -3.13 0.49 -5.57
N ARG A 106 -3.22 0.90 -4.30
CA ARG A 106 -2.28 0.51 -3.24
C ARG A 106 -2.19 -1.01 -3.05
N LYS A 107 -3.26 -1.76 -3.31
CA LYS A 107 -3.27 -3.23 -3.13
C LYS A 107 -2.37 -3.97 -4.12
N PHE A 108 -2.02 -3.36 -5.24
CA PHE A 108 -1.15 -3.94 -6.26
C PHE A 108 0.36 -3.73 -5.97
N GLY A 109 0.71 -3.17 -4.81
CA GLY A 109 2.11 -2.92 -4.44
C GLY A 109 2.81 -2.01 -5.45
N PRO A 110 4.09 -2.29 -5.81
CA PRO A 110 4.85 -1.49 -6.78
C PRO A 110 4.23 -1.36 -8.17
N LEU A 111 3.34 -2.27 -8.59
CA LEU A 111 2.61 -2.12 -9.85
C LEU A 111 1.53 -1.02 -9.77
N GLY A 112 1.01 -0.80 -8.57
CA GLY A 112 0.03 0.24 -8.26
C GLY A 112 0.69 1.58 -7.98
N TRP A 113 1.58 1.60 -6.99
CA TRP A 113 2.36 2.76 -6.55
C TRP A 113 3.76 2.29 -6.13
N ASN A 114 4.81 3.02 -6.52
CA ASN A 114 6.16 2.71 -6.06
C ASN A 114 6.28 2.87 -4.54
N ILE A 115 5.59 3.86 -3.97
CA ILE A 115 5.50 4.12 -2.53
C ILE A 115 4.03 4.00 -2.07
N PRO A 116 3.72 3.29 -0.97
CA PRO A 116 2.35 3.07 -0.52
C PRO A 116 1.77 4.33 0.14
N TYR A 117 1.29 5.27 -0.66
CA TYR A 117 0.64 6.50 -0.19
C TYR A 117 -0.71 6.22 0.49
N GLU A 118 -1.00 6.98 1.53
CA GLU A 118 -2.31 6.98 2.17
C GLU A 118 -3.11 8.20 1.73
N PHE A 119 -4.20 7.95 0.99
CA PHE A 119 -5.16 8.97 0.60
C PHE A 119 -6.40 8.86 1.48
N ASN A 120 -6.80 9.97 2.09
CA ASN A 120 -7.88 10.00 3.07
C ASN A 120 -9.04 10.90 2.61
N GLN A 121 -10.08 10.97 3.45
CA GLN A 121 -11.28 11.75 3.14
C GLN A 121 -10.98 13.26 3.01
N ALA A 122 -9.95 13.78 3.70
CA ALA A 122 -9.60 15.20 3.60
C ALA A 122 -9.10 15.57 2.19
N ASP A 123 -8.36 14.67 1.53
CA ASP A 123 -7.90 14.89 0.15
C ASP A 123 -9.08 14.96 -0.82
N PHE A 124 -10.09 14.11 -0.62
CA PHE A 124 -11.32 14.14 -1.39
C PHE A 124 -12.11 15.43 -1.14
N THR A 125 -12.36 15.78 0.12
CA THR A 125 -13.12 17.00 0.47
C THR A 125 -12.42 18.26 -0.04
N ALA A 126 -11.10 18.35 0.06
CA ALA A 126 -10.33 19.48 -0.46
C ALA A 126 -10.40 19.56 -2.00
N SER A 127 -10.34 18.41 -2.68
CA SER A 127 -10.52 18.34 -4.15
C SER A 127 -11.91 18.78 -4.59
N VAL A 128 -12.96 18.33 -3.89
CA VAL A 128 -14.35 18.71 -4.16
C VAL A 128 -14.57 20.20 -3.93
N GLN A 129 -14.06 20.74 -2.81
CA GLN A 129 -14.15 22.17 -2.52
C GLN A 129 -13.44 23.02 -3.58
N PHE A 130 -12.27 22.58 -4.06
CA PHE A 130 -11.58 23.23 -5.15
C PHE A 130 -12.43 23.25 -6.43
N VAL A 131 -13.00 22.10 -6.83
CA VAL A 131 -13.84 22.01 -8.03
C VAL A 131 -15.07 22.92 -7.90
N GLN A 132 -15.69 22.97 -6.72
CA GLN A 132 -16.83 23.85 -6.46
C GLN A 132 -16.44 25.32 -6.69
N ASN A 133 -15.40 25.79 -6.00
CA ASN A 133 -14.93 27.17 -6.12
C ASN A 133 -14.54 27.51 -7.55
N HIS A 134 -13.88 26.57 -8.24
CA HIS A 134 -13.46 26.75 -9.63
C HIS A 134 -14.66 26.92 -10.58
N LEU A 135 -15.75 26.18 -10.37
CA LEU A 135 -16.97 26.32 -11.17
C LEU A 135 -17.77 27.57 -10.83
N ASP A 136 -17.80 27.98 -9.55
CA ASP A 136 -18.53 29.16 -9.11
C ASP A 136 -17.87 30.46 -9.59
N ASP A 137 -16.52 30.49 -9.68
CA ASP A 137 -15.75 31.63 -10.21
C ASP A 137 -15.58 31.59 -11.74
N MET A 138 -16.08 30.55 -12.41
CA MET A 138 -15.88 30.34 -13.85
C MET A 138 -16.73 31.29 -14.70
N ASP A 139 -16.10 31.98 -15.65
CA ASP A 139 -16.85 32.66 -16.72
C ASP A 139 -17.48 31.61 -17.65
N VAL A 140 -18.82 31.60 -17.69
CA VAL A 140 -19.63 30.72 -18.53
C VAL A 140 -19.23 30.78 -20.01
N LYS A 141 -18.72 31.92 -20.51
CA LYS A 141 -18.26 32.05 -21.90
C LYS A 141 -16.92 31.38 -22.17
N ARG A 142 -16.08 31.26 -21.16
CA ARG A 142 -14.73 30.69 -21.26
C ARG A 142 -14.74 29.17 -21.01
N GLY A 143 -15.72 28.68 -20.25
CA GLY A 143 -15.81 27.27 -19.88
C GLY A 143 -14.76 26.87 -18.85
N VAL A 144 -14.67 25.57 -18.57
CA VAL A 144 -13.81 25.03 -17.51
C VAL A 144 -12.35 25.14 -17.93
N ASP A 145 -11.51 25.78 -17.10
CA ASP A 145 -10.05 25.73 -17.29
C ASP A 145 -9.51 24.35 -16.87
N TRP A 146 -9.46 23.44 -17.83
CA TRP A 146 -8.95 22.09 -17.64
C TRP A 146 -7.47 22.03 -17.28
N SER A 147 -6.67 23.02 -17.68
CA SER A 147 -5.25 23.05 -17.31
C SER A 147 -5.12 23.28 -15.82
N CYS A 148 -5.90 24.22 -15.27
CA CYS A 148 -6.01 24.46 -13.84
C CYS A 148 -6.52 23.23 -13.08
N VAL A 149 -7.65 22.64 -13.52
CA VAL A 149 -8.25 21.46 -12.85
C VAL A 149 -7.27 20.29 -12.81
N ARG A 150 -6.61 19.97 -13.93
CA ARG A 150 -5.63 18.87 -13.99
C ARG A 150 -4.44 19.10 -13.10
N TYR A 151 -3.91 20.33 -13.07
CA TYR A 151 -2.79 20.69 -12.21
C TYR A 151 -3.18 20.60 -10.73
N MET A 152 -4.34 21.13 -10.37
CA MET A 152 -4.79 21.14 -8.99
C MET A 152 -5.08 19.72 -8.48
N LEU A 153 -5.77 18.87 -9.24
CA LEU A 153 -6.03 17.50 -8.82
C LEU A 153 -4.76 16.62 -8.85
N GLY A 154 -3.97 16.73 -9.92
CA GLY A 154 -2.82 15.85 -10.18
C GLY A 154 -1.57 16.21 -9.40
N GLU A 155 -1.24 17.49 -9.26
CA GLU A 155 0.02 17.96 -8.67
C GLU A 155 -0.16 18.52 -7.25
N VAL A 156 -1.31 19.14 -6.95
CA VAL A 156 -1.51 19.85 -5.68
C VAL A 156 -2.27 19.01 -4.65
N GLN A 157 -3.50 18.59 -4.95
CA GLN A 157 -4.38 17.91 -3.99
C GLN A 157 -3.90 16.49 -3.70
N TYR A 158 -3.95 15.61 -4.70
CA TYR A 158 -3.42 14.25 -4.56
C TYR A 158 -1.90 14.22 -4.73
N GLY A 159 -1.37 15.01 -5.67
CA GLY A 159 0.07 15.08 -5.95
C GLY A 159 0.93 15.59 -4.80
N GLY A 160 0.37 16.41 -3.90
CA GLY A 160 1.07 16.90 -2.72
C GLY A 160 1.51 15.80 -1.74
N ARG A 161 0.88 14.61 -1.80
CA ARG A 161 1.29 13.43 -1.03
C ARG A 161 2.29 12.54 -1.76
N VAL A 162 2.35 12.65 -3.09
CA VAL A 162 3.15 11.79 -3.94
C VAL A 162 4.57 12.33 -4.00
N THR A 163 5.53 11.51 -3.62
CA THR A 163 6.94 11.88 -3.53
C THR A 163 7.76 11.38 -4.71
N ASP A 164 7.38 10.27 -5.33
CA ASP A 164 8.07 9.65 -6.46
C ASP A 164 7.63 10.27 -7.80
N ASP A 165 8.60 10.52 -8.70
CA ASP A 165 8.33 11.22 -9.95
C ASP A 165 7.53 10.37 -10.96
N LEU A 166 7.69 9.04 -10.94
CA LEU A 166 6.90 8.15 -11.81
C LEU A 166 5.46 8.04 -11.31
N ASP A 167 5.27 7.97 -9.99
CA ASP A 167 3.94 8.00 -9.37
C ASP A 167 3.24 9.35 -9.64
N LYS A 168 3.95 10.48 -9.60
CA LYS A 168 3.40 11.78 -10.02
C LYS A 168 3.00 11.78 -11.49
N ALA A 169 3.85 11.27 -12.38
CA ALA A 169 3.55 11.19 -13.80
C ALA A 169 2.31 10.32 -14.09
N LEU A 170 2.12 9.24 -13.33
CA LEU A 170 0.94 8.40 -13.37
C LEU A 170 -0.32 9.18 -12.93
N LEU A 171 -0.27 9.87 -11.80
CA LEU A 171 -1.38 10.66 -11.30
C LEU A 171 -1.77 11.80 -12.25
N SER A 172 -0.79 12.51 -12.79
CA SER A 172 -1.00 13.54 -13.82
C SER A 172 -1.53 12.95 -15.13
N THR A 173 -1.24 11.70 -15.43
CA THR A 173 -1.86 10.97 -16.56
C THR A 173 -3.34 10.70 -16.30
N TYR A 174 -3.74 10.27 -15.10
CA TYR A 174 -5.17 10.15 -14.75
C TYR A 174 -5.89 11.49 -14.89
N ALA A 175 -5.30 12.55 -14.31
CA ALA A 175 -5.86 13.89 -14.40
C ALA A 175 -6.09 14.29 -15.87
N ARG A 176 -5.10 14.08 -16.74
CA ARG A 176 -5.18 14.42 -18.16
C ARG A 176 -6.20 13.58 -18.95
N VAL A 177 -6.27 12.28 -18.69
CA VAL A 177 -7.14 11.35 -19.45
C VAL A 177 -8.60 11.47 -19.02
N TRP A 178 -8.88 11.71 -17.74
CA TRP A 178 -10.25 11.73 -17.24
C TRP A 178 -10.90 13.11 -17.17
N PHE A 179 -10.12 14.17 -16.90
CA PHE A 179 -10.67 15.51 -16.74
C PHE A 179 -10.44 16.31 -18.03
N GLY A 180 -11.51 16.58 -18.76
CA GLY A 180 -11.51 17.34 -20.01
C GLY A 180 -12.91 17.46 -20.58
N GLU A 181 -13.12 18.31 -21.59
CA GLU A 181 -14.43 18.47 -22.24
C GLU A 181 -15.03 17.14 -22.73
N HIS A 182 -14.17 16.20 -23.13
CA HIS A 182 -14.60 14.88 -23.58
C HIS A 182 -15.32 14.07 -22.49
N MET A 183 -15.15 14.40 -21.20
CA MET A 183 -15.82 13.69 -20.10
C MET A 183 -17.34 13.86 -20.11
N PHE A 184 -17.84 14.94 -20.72
CA PHE A 184 -19.27 15.21 -20.82
C PHE A 184 -19.92 14.56 -22.05
N SER A 185 -19.14 13.89 -22.90
CA SER A 185 -19.64 13.15 -24.04
C SER A 185 -20.39 11.89 -23.60
N ASP A 186 -21.44 11.53 -24.33
CA ASP A 186 -22.23 10.30 -24.11
C ASP A 186 -21.36 9.02 -24.22
N ASN A 187 -20.23 9.10 -24.92
CA ASN A 187 -19.31 7.99 -25.14
C ASN A 187 -18.21 7.87 -24.06
N PHE A 188 -18.17 8.79 -23.09
CA PHE A 188 -17.15 8.76 -22.07
C PHE A 188 -17.39 7.64 -21.05
N CYS A 189 -16.33 6.88 -20.78
CA CYS A 189 -16.26 5.94 -19.68
C CYS A 189 -14.84 5.98 -19.09
N PHE A 190 -14.71 5.73 -17.78
CA PHE A 190 -13.40 5.57 -17.14
C PHE A 190 -12.74 4.28 -17.61
N TYR A 191 -13.55 3.24 -17.72
CA TYR A 191 -13.26 1.94 -18.29
C TYR A 191 -14.59 1.29 -18.67
N LYS A 192 -14.59 0.25 -19.52
CA LYS A 192 -15.79 -0.44 -20.02
C LYS A 192 -16.91 -0.54 -18.98
N ASP A 193 -18.08 0.00 -19.29
CA ASP A 193 -19.28 0.02 -18.43
C ASP A 193 -19.20 0.89 -17.15
N TYR A 194 -18.04 1.49 -16.84
CA TYR A 194 -17.90 2.52 -15.80
C TYR A 194 -18.11 3.92 -16.40
N VAL A 195 -19.37 4.26 -16.65
CA VAL A 195 -19.78 5.60 -17.11
C VAL A 195 -20.12 6.53 -15.96
N ILE A 196 -20.19 7.83 -16.24
CA ILE A 196 -20.69 8.83 -15.29
C ILE A 196 -22.23 8.79 -15.31
N PRO A 197 -22.91 8.44 -14.21
CA PRO A 197 -24.37 8.36 -14.17
C PRO A 197 -25.01 9.76 -14.19
N ARG A 198 -26.20 9.85 -14.80
CA ARG A 198 -27.03 11.08 -14.87
C ARG A 198 -28.06 11.13 -13.73
N GLY A 199 -27.60 10.96 -12.50
CA GLY A 199 -28.46 11.01 -11.31
C GLY A 199 -28.82 12.44 -10.90
N LYS A 200 -30.04 12.62 -10.36
CA LYS A 200 -30.47 13.90 -9.77
C LYS A 200 -30.32 13.90 -8.25
N THR A 201 -30.61 12.75 -7.63
CA THR A 201 -30.55 12.54 -6.18
C THR A 201 -29.35 11.67 -5.82
N VAL A 202 -28.84 11.77 -4.60
CA VAL A 202 -27.77 10.89 -4.09
C VAL A 202 -28.18 9.41 -4.20
N GLU A 203 -29.46 9.11 -3.96
CA GLU A 203 -30.00 7.76 -4.08
C GLU A 203 -29.89 7.21 -5.52
N ASP A 204 -30.09 8.03 -6.55
CA ASP A 204 -29.90 7.62 -7.94
C ASP A 204 -28.45 7.17 -8.19
N TYR A 205 -27.47 7.91 -7.64
CA TYR A 205 -26.05 7.53 -7.74
C TYR A 205 -25.77 6.24 -6.98
N LEU A 206 -26.32 6.08 -5.77
CA LEU A 206 -26.14 4.86 -4.97
C LEU A 206 -26.75 3.64 -5.67
N GLN A 207 -27.93 3.76 -6.27
CA GLN A 207 -28.55 2.68 -7.06
C GLN A 207 -27.73 2.29 -8.27
N TYR A 208 -27.15 3.27 -8.98
CA TYR A 208 -26.23 2.99 -10.08
C TYR A 208 -24.94 2.31 -9.60
N ILE A 209 -24.33 2.80 -8.51
CA ILE A 209 -23.14 2.19 -7.91
C ILE A 209 -23.43 0.75 -7.48
N GLU A 210 -24.63 0.46 -6.99
CA GLU A 210 -25.03 -0.90 -6.61
C GLU A 210 -25.08 -1.87 -7.81
N GLN A 211 -25.31 -1.36 -9.01
CA GLN A 211 -25.33 -2.16 -10.25
C GLN A 211 -23.92 -2.44 -10.81
N LEU A 212 -22.88 -1.77 -10.31
CA LEU A 212 -21.51 -2.01 -10.76
C LEU A 212 -21.05 -3.44 -10.42
N PRO A 213 -20.11 -4.00 -11.21
CA PRO A 213 -19.50 -5.29 -10.92
C PRO A 213 -18.94 -5.37 -9.50
N VAL A 214 -19.12 -6.52 -8.85
CA VAL A 214 -18.53 -6.78 -7.52
C VAL A 214 -17.02 -7.08 -7.63
N ILE A 215 -16.60 -7.65 -8.77
CA ILE A 215 -15.22 -8.00 -9.05
C ILE A 215 -14.72 -7.07 -10.15
N ASP A 216 -13.80 -6.17 -9.79
CA ASP A 216 -13.19 -5.25 -10.75
C ASP A 216 -11.96 -5.88 -11.40
N THR A 217 -11.87 -5.76 -12.73
CA THR A 217 -10.62 -6.11 -13.44
C THR A 217 -9.56 -5.03 -13.19
N PRO A 218 -8.25 -5.38 -13.13
CA PRO A 218 -7.18 -4.38 -12.92
C PRO A 218 -7.18 -3.24 -13.95
N GLN A 219 -7.73 -3.49 -15.14
CA GLN A 219 -7.83 -2.52 -16.23
C GLN A 219 -8.72 -1.32 -15.89
N VAL A 220 -9.67 -1.48 -14.96
CA VAL A 220 -10.48 -0.36 -14.43
C VAL A 220 -9.58 0.69 -13.79
N PHE A 221 -8.50 0.23 -13.15
CA PHE A 221 -7.47 1.07 -12.54
C PHE A 221 -6.29 1.32 -13.50
N GLY A 222 -6.46 1.18 -14.81
CA GLY A 222 -5.39 1.40 -15.79
C GLY A 222 -4.22 0.40 -15.71
N LEU A 223 -4.39 -0.77 -15.07
CA LEU A 223 -3.37 -1.80 -14.96
C LEU A 223 -3.53 -2.88 -16.04
N HIS A 224 -2.42 -3.55 -16.37
CA HIS A 224 -2.46 -4.75 -17.21
C HIS A 224 -3.14 -5.91 -16.46
N PRO A 225 -3.89 -6.81 -17.14
CA PRO A 225 -4.55 -7.96 -16.49
C PRO A 225 -3.63 -8.83 -15.62
N ASN A 226 -2.36 -8.94 -15.98
CA ASN A 226 -1.36 -9.69 -15.18
C ASN A 226 -1.16 -9.14 -13.76
N ALA A 227 -1.55 -7.89 -13.49
CA ALA A 227 -1.49 -7.35 -12.13
C ALA A 227 -2.37 -8.15 -11.15
N ASP A 228 -3.48 -8.73 -11.63
CA ASP A 228 -4.31 -9.63 -10.82
C ASP A 228 -3.54 -10.90 -10.46
N ILE A 229 -2.84 -11.51 -11.42
CA ILE A 229 -2.03 -12.71 -11.18
C ILE A 229 -0.98 -12.44 -10.09
N THR A 230 -0.25 -11.32 -10.18
CA THR A 230 0.74 -10.93 -9.17
C THR A 230 0.09 -10.69 -7.81
N TYR A 231 -1.03 -9.97 -7.77
CA TYR A 231 -1.77 -9.70 -6.53
C TYR A 231 -2.23 -11.01 -5.86
N GLN A 232 -2.90 -11.90 -6.60
CA GLN A 232 -3.36 -13.19 -6.09
C GLN A 232 -2.21 -14.08 -5.64
N THR A 233 -1.08 -14.08 -6.37
CA THR A 233 0.12 -14.84 -5.98
C THR A 233 0.72 -14.34 -4.67
N ASN A 234 0.82 -13.02 -4.49
CA ASN A 234 1.33 -12.43 -3.25
C ASN A 234 0.41 -12.73 -2.07
N LEU A 235 -0.91 -12.57 -2.25
CA LEU A 235 -1.90 -12.89 -1.22
C LEU A 235 -1.86 -14.38 -0.83
N ALA A 236 -1.72 -15.27 -1.80
CA ALA A 236 -1.56 -16.70 -1.55
C ALA A 236 -0.27 -17.01 -0.77
N ASN A 237 0.85 -16.41 -1.15
CA ASN A 237 2.13 -16.58 -0.45
C ASN A 237 2.07 -16.06 0.99
N GLU A 238 1.46 -14.90 1.23
CA GLU A 238 1.26 -14.34 2.56
C GLU A 238 0.38 -15.24 3.43
N THR A 239 -0.71 -15.74 2.86
CA THR A 239 -1.62 -16.68 3.53
C THR A 239 -0.89 -17.98 3.90
N LEU A 240 -0.14 -18.55 2.96
CA LEU A 240 0.65 -19.77 3.20
C LEU A 240 1.74 -19.54 4.25
N SER A 241 2.46 -18.42 4.18
CA SER A 241 3.45 -18.04 5.18
C SER A 241 2.84 -17.90 6.57
N THR A 242 1.62 -17.34 6.65
CA THR A 242 0.86 -17.25 7.90
C THR A 242 0.43 -18.62 8.42
N ILE A 243 -0.01 -19.53 7.54
CA ILE A 243 -0.33 -20.91 7.92
C ILE A 243 0.91 -21.63 8.49
N VAL A 244 2.06 -21.49 7.81
CA VAL A 244 3.33 -22.08 8.25
C VAL A 244 3.79 -21.49 9.59
N SER A 245 3.58 -20.20 9.83
CA SER A 245 4.00 -19.55 11.07
C SER A 245 3.20 -20.00 12.31
N ILE A 246 1.93 -20.38 12.11
CA ILE A 246 1.02 -20.88 13.16
C ILE A 246 1.21 -22.39 13.42
N GLN A 247 1.84 -23.12 12.49
CA GLN A 247 2.03 -24.56 12.62
C GLN A 247 2.82 -24.90 13.91
N PRO A 248 2.33 -25.86 14.74
CA PRO A 248 2.97 -26.21 16.00
C PRO A 248 4.39 -26.74 15.76
N LYS A 249 5.38 -26.02 16.30
CA LYS A 249 6.80 -26.31 16.12
C LYS A 249 7.28 -27.59 16.86
N ASP A 250 6.43 -28.15 17.72
CA ASP A 250 6.74 -29.28 18.62
C ASP A 250 6.18 -30.65 18.16
N SER A 251 5.98 -30.88 16.86
CA SER A 251 5.54 -32.20 16.37
C SER A 251 6.41 -32.74 15.24
N SER A 252 7.68 -33.02 15.55
CA SER A 252 8.53 -33.92 14.75
C SER A 252 8.88 -35.19 15.53
N THR A 253 7.87 -36.02 15.79
CA THR A 253 8.04 -37.46 16.08
C THR A 253 8.00 -38.32 14.81
N GLY A 254 8.02 -37.68 13.63
CA GLY A 254 8.16 -38.36 12.33
C GLY A 254 9.61 -38.30 11.85
N GLY A 255 10.15 -39.41 11.35
CA GLY A 255 11.52 -39.55 10.85
C GLY A 255 11.83 -38.79 9.56
N GLY A 256 11.55 -37.48 9.52
CA GLY A 256 12.03 -36.54 8.52
C GLY A 256 13.38 -35.92 8.93
N GLU A 257 14.03 -35.21 8.00
CA GLU A 257 15.26 -34.44 8.29
C GLU A 257 15.03 -33.50 9.48
N THR A 258 16.00 -33.44 10.40
CA THR A 258 15.98 -32.47 11.51
C THR A 258 16.16 -31.05 10.98
N ARG A 259 15.72 -30.04 11.73
CA ARG A 259 15.90 -28.63 11.33
C ARG A 259 17.37 -28.30 11.12
N GLU A 260 18.23 -28.85 11.96
CA GLU A 260 19.68 -28.71 11.89
C GLU A 260 20.21 -29.32 10.59
N ALA A 261 19.74 -30.50 10.20
CA ALA A 261 20.12 -31.15 8.95
C ALA A 261 19.65 -30.36 7.71
N VAL A 262 18.43 -29.80 7.74
CA VAL A 262 17.93 -28.94 6.65
C VAL A 262 18.76 -27.66 6.54
N VAL A 263 19.07 -27.00 7.66
CA VAL A 263 19.89 -25.79 7.67
C VAL A 263 21.31 -26.08 7.19
N GLN A 264 21.90 -27.19 7.61
CA GLN A 264 23.24 -27.62 7.20
C GLN A 264 23.28 -27.92 5.69
N ARG A 265 22.29 -28.64 5.16
CA ARG A 265 22.15 -28.90 3.72
C ARG A 265 22.02 -27.61 2.91
N LEU A 266 21.21 -26.66 3.37
CA LEU A 266 21.07 -25.36 2.70
C LEU A 266 22.36 -24.53 2.76
N ALA A 267 23.06 -24.55 3.90
CA ALA A 267 24.35 -23.88 4.04
C ALA A 267 25.41 -24.49 3.11
N ASP A 268 25.42 -25.81 2.95
CA ASP A 268 26.29 -26.52 2.01
C ASP A 268 25.99 -26.15 0.56
N GLU A 269 24.71 -26.16 0.17
CA GLU A 269 24.28 -25.77 -1.18
C GLU A 269 24.66 -24.31 -1.49
N MET A 270 24.51 -23.40 -0.52
CA MET A 270 24.91 -22.00 -0.67
C MET A 270 26.43 -21.84 -0.78
N LEU A 271 27.21 -22.58 0.02
CA LEU A 271 28.68 -22.55 -0.04
C LEU A 271 29.22 -23.13 -1.35
N GLU A 272 28.58 -24.16 -1.91
CA GLU A 272 28.96 -24.76 -3.19
C GLU A 272 28.68 -23.80 -4.37
N LYS A 273 27.58 -23.05 -4.31
CA LYS A 273 27.24 -22.03 -5.32
C LYS A 273 28.03 -20.73 -5.19
N LEU A 274 28.72 -20.51 -4.06
CA LEU A 274 29.46 -19.28 -3.81
C LEU A 274 30.74 -19.23 -4.67
N PRO A 275 30.96 -18.17 -5.48
CA PRO A 275 32.16 -18.06 -6.29
C PRO A 275 33.42 -17.99 -5.42
N PRO A 276 34.59 -18.43 -5.96
CA PRO A 276 35.86 -18.29 -5.26
C PRO A 276 36.24 -16.81 -5.08
N ASP A 277 37.10 -16.54 -4.10
CA ASP A 277 37.61 -15.21 -3.84
C ASP A 277 38.42 -14.69 -5.04
N TYR A 278 38.28 -13.39 -5.33
CA TYR A 278 39.06 -12.72 -6.36
C TYR A 278 40.53 -12.66 -5.97
N ASN A 279 41.41 -13.07 -6.88
CA ASN A 279 42.86 -12.93 -6.67
C ASN A 279 43.29 -11.46 -6.86
N PRO A 280 43.77 -10.76 -5.81
CA PRO A 280 44.10 -9.34 -5.89
C PRO A 280 45.20 -9.02 -6.93
N TYR A 281 46.12 -9.96 -7.15
CA TYR A 281 47.22 -9.79 -8.09
C TYR A 281 46.74 -9.89 -9.54
N GLU A 282 45.86 -10.85 -9.82
CA GLU A 282 45.29 -11.03 -11.15
C GLU A 282 44.38 -9.86 -11.52
N VAL A 283 43.50 -9.46 -10.61
CA VAL A 283 42.62 -8.30 -10.78
C VAL A 283 43.44 -7.04 -11.08
N LYS A 284 44.51 -6.78 -10.29
CA LYS A 284 45.40 -5.63 -10.52
C LYS A 284 46.10 -5.69 -11.87
N ALA A 285 46.58 -6.86 -12.29
CA ALA A 285 47.25 -7.03 -13.57
C ALA A 285 46.29 -6.82 -14.76
N GLN A 286 45.06 -7.32 -14.68
CA GLN A 286 44.05 -7.11 -15.72
C GLN A 286 43.60 -5.65 -15.80
N LEU A 287 43.38 -4.99 -14.65
CA LEU A 287 43.05 -3.57 -14.60
C LEU A 287 44.16 -2.67 -15.16
N GLN A 288 45.42 -3.05 -14.99
CA GLN A 288 46.54 -2.35 -15.64
C GLN A 288 46.52 -2.50 -17.16
N LYS A 289 46.23 -3.70 -17.68
CA LYS A 289 46.11 -3.95 -19.14
C LYS A 289 44.94 -3.19 -19.77
N MET A 290 43.84 -3.03 -19.05
CA MET A 290 42.64 -2.33 -19.52
C MET A 290 42.76 -0.79 -19.42
N GLY A 291 43.81 -0.29 -18.78
CA GLY A 291 44.01 1.14 -18.52
C GLY A 291 43.52 1.54 -17.13
N ALA A 292 44.41 1.45 -16.14
CA ALA A 292 44.09 1.59 -14.71
C ALA A 292 43.45 2.94 -14.32
N PHE A 293 43.64 3.99 -15.13
CA PHE A 293 43.11 5.33 -14.87
C PHE A 293 41.84 5.65 -15.66
N GLN A 294 41.28 4.70 -16.41
CA GLN A 294 39.97 4.90 -17.03
C GLN A 294 38.87 4.86 -15.94
N PRO A 295 37.91 5.80 -15.95
CA PRO A 295 36.86 5.88 -14.92
C PRO A 295 36.09 4.56 -14.72
N ILE A 296 35.78 3.84 -15.81
CA ILE A 296 35.09 2.55 -15.74
C ILE A 296 35.92 1.46 -15.04
N ASN A 297 37.25 1.47 -15.20
CA ASN A 297 38.13 0.50 -14.56
C ASN A 297 38.36 0.83 -13.09
N ILE A 298 38.30 2.11 -12.71
CA ILE A 298 38.29 2.54 -11.30
C ILE A 298 37.01 2.07 -10.62
N PHE A 299 35.85 2.26 -11.25
CA PHE A 299 34.57 1.75 -10.77
C PHE A 299 34.59 0.22 -10.63
N LEU A 300 35.03 -0.50 -11.66
CA LEU A 300 35.14 -1.96 -11.64
C LEU A 300 36.02 -2.45 -10.49
N ARG A 301 37.16 -1.79 -10.25
CA ARG A 301 38.03 -2.11 -9.11
C ARG A 301 37.30 -1.97 -7.77
N GLN A 302 36.53 -0.89 -7.59
CA GLN A 302 35.78 -0.68 -6.36
C GLN A 302 34.66 -1.72 -6.20
N GLU A 303 33.97 -2.09 -7.27
CA GLU A 303 32.94 -3.12 -7.20
C GLU A 303 33.51 -4.49 -6.89
N ILE A 304 34.65 -4.87 -7.49
CA ILE A 304 35.30 -6.14 -7.16
C ILE A 304 35.69 -6.18 -5.68
N ASP A 305 36.21 -5.08 -5.14
CA ASP A 305 36.57 -5.00 -3.72
C ASP A 305 35.32 -5.12 -2.82
N ARG A 306 34.21 -4.45 -3.16
CA ARG A 306 32.94 -4.56 -2.43
C ARG A 306 32.32 -5.96 -2.51
N MET A 307 32.29 -6.55 -3.70
CA MET A 307 31.85 -7.94 -3.90
C MET A 307 32.71 -8.91 -3.09
N GLN A 308 34.03 -8.73 -3.06
CA GLN A 308 34.92 -9.58 -2.27
C GLN A 308 34.59 -9.51 -0.78
N HIS A 309 34.32 -8.31 -0.24
CA HIS A 309 33.91 -8.18 1.16
C HIS A 309 32.62 -8.95 1.47
N VAL A 310 31.63 -8.90 0.56
CA VAL A 310 30.36 -9.64 0.72
C VAL A 310 30.60 -11.14 0.63
N ILE A 311 31.34 -11.61 -0.38
CA ILE A 311 31.67 -13.04 -0.55
C ILE A 311 32.38 -13.59 0.68
N SER A 312 33.41 -12.89 1.18
CA SER A 312 34.13 -13.32 2.38
C SER A 312 33.22 -13.35 3.60
N ARG A 313 32.35 -12.34 3.80
CA ARG A 313 31.40 -12.32 4.92
C ARG A 313 30.41 -13.48 4.87
N VAL A 314 29.80 -13.73 3.71
CA VAL A 314 28.88 -14.86 3.51
C VAL A 314 29.59 -16.19 3.77
N ARG A 315 30.81 -16.36 3.24
CA ARG A 315 31.63 -17.57 3.44
C ARG A 315 31.90 -17.81 4.93
N THR A 316 32.34 -16.79 5.66
CA THR A 316 32.62 -16.88 7.09
C THR A 316 31.35 -17.20 7.87
N THR A 317 30.26 -16.46 7.66
CA THR A 317 29.00 -16.70 8.38
C THR A 317 28.42 -18.11 8.15
N LEU A 318 28.45 -18.61 6.91
CA LEU A 318 27.98 -19.97 6.61
C LEU A 318 28.91 -21.05 7.19
N THR A 319 30.22 -20.82 7.19
CA THR A 319 31.19 -21.75 7.80
C THR A 319 31.04 -21.79 9.31
N ASP A 320 30.89 -20.64 9.96
CA ASP A 320 30.67 -20.53 11.40
C ASP A 320 29.33 -21.16 11.79
N LEU A 321 28.28 -20.96 11.00
CA LEU A 321 26.98 -21.60 11.22
C LEU A 321 27.11 -23.13 11.18
N LYS A 322 27.85 -23.68 10.22
CA LYS A 322 28.11 -25.13 10.16
C LYS A 322 28.89 -25.63 11.38
N LEU A 323 29.94 -24.90 11.78
CA LEU A 323 30.72 -25.25 12.97
C LEU A 323 29.87 -25.18 14.25
N ALA A 324 28.94 -24.22 14.35
CA ALA A 324 28.02 -24.11 15.46
C ALA A 324 27.01 -25.27 15.50
N ILE A 325 26.48 -25.70 14.35
CA ILE A 325 25.60 -26.88 14.25
C ILE A 325 26.34 -28.16 14.64
N ASP A 326 27.60 -28.30 14.21
CA ASP A 326 28.48 -29.41 14.58
C ASP A 326 28.95 -29.35 16.06
N GLY A 327 28.64 -28.28 16.81
CA GLY A 327 29.05 -28.07 18.20
C GLY A 327 30.55 -27.79 18.40
N LYS A 328 31.22 -27.24 17.38
CA LYS A 328 32.68 -26.98 17.36
C LYS A 328 33.06 -25.51 17.52
N LEU A 329 32.08 -24.62 17.70
CA LEU A 329 32.27 -23.18 17.83
C LEU A 329 32.11 -22.69 19.26
#